data_AF-A0AA37WNU2-F1
#
_entry.id   AF-A0AA37WNU2-F1
#
_cell.length_a   1.000
_cell.length_b   1.000
_cell.length_c   1.000
_cell.angle_alpha   90.00
_cell.angle_beta   90.00
_cell.angle_gamma   90.00
#
_symmetry.space_group_name_H-M   'P 1'
#
loop_
_entity.id
_entity.type
_entity.pdbx_description
1 polymer ?
#
loop_
_entity_poly.entity_id
_entity_poly.type
_entity_poly.pdbx_seq_one_letter_code
_entity_poly.pdbx_strand_id
1 'polypeptide(L)' 'MSNKATLVQCPTCQTKIEWSEKHPNRPFCSERCKLIDLGEWASENRRIPGSNEMNDVFSEELINSVDY' A
#
# COMPACT_ATOMS: atom_id res chain seq x y z
N MET A 1 -12.87 -28.93 -16.01
CA MET A 1 -11.78 -27.94 -15.78
C MET A 1 -11.64 -27.74 -14.28
N SER A 2 -10.48 -28.01 -13.70
CA SER A 2 -10.25 -27.78 -12.27
C SER A 2 -10.09 -26.27 -12.06
N ASN A 3 -11.02 -25.64 -11.34
CA ASN A 3 -10.91 -24.25 -10.95
C ASN A 3 -9.78 -24.14 -9.92
N LYS A 4 -8.63 -23.60 -10.34
CA LYS A 4 -7.50 -23.39 -9.45
C LYS A 4 -7.77 -22.15 -8.60
N ALA A 5 -7.84 -22.34 -7.30
CA ALA A 5 -7.98 -21.26 -6.34
C ALA A 5 -6.79 -20.29 -6.43
N THR A 6 -7.08 -18.98 -6.53
CA THR A 6 -6.06 -17.92 -6.46
C THR A 6 -5.61 -17.79 -5.01
N LEU A 7 -4.33 -18.02 -4.73
CA LEU A 7 -3.75 -17.87 -3.39
C LEU A 7 -2.98 -16.55 -3.31
N VAL A 8 -3.16 -15.81 -2.20
CA VAL A 8 -2.43 -14.58 -1.90
C VAL A 8 -1.80 -14.65 -0.51
N GLN A 9 -0.71 -13.92 -0.29
CA GLN A 9 -0.08 -13.82 1.03
C GLN A 9 -0.60 -12.59 1.77
N CYS A 10 -0.94 -12.75 3.04
CA CYS A 10 -1.23 -11.64 3.93
C CYS A 10 0.02 -10.75 4.06
N PRO A 11 -0.04 -9.44 3.74
CA PRO A 11 1.13 -8.58 3.78
C PRO A 11 1.67 -8.34 5.20
N THR A 12 0.83 -8.53 6.23
CA THR A 12 1.20 -8.32 7.63
C THR A 12 1.92 -9.51 8.26
N CYS A 13 1.46 -10.74 7.99
CA CYS A 13 1.94 -11.95 8.67
C CYS A 13 2.31 -13.11 7.74
N GLN A 14 2.21 -12.90 6.42
CA GLN A 14 2.62 -13.83 5.36
C GLN A 14 1.80 -15.13 5.25
N THR A 15 0.75 -15.29 6.06
CA THR A 15 -0.21 -16.40 5.92
C THR A 15 -0.80 -16.43 4.50
N LYS A 16 -0.72 -17.58 3.83
CA LYS A 16 -1.36 -17.80 2.53
C LYS A 16 -2.87 -18.02 2.72
N ILE A 17 -3.68 -17.24 2.02
CA ILE A 17 -5.14 -17.37 2.00
C ILE A 17 -5.66 -17.53 0.58
N GLU A 18 -6.81 -18.15 0.44
CA GLU A 18 -7.55 -18.20 -0.82
C GLU A 18 -8.25 -16.86 -1.07
N TRP A 19 -8.24 -16.39 -2.33
CA TRP A 19 -9.03 -15.25 -2.77
C TRP A 19 -10.51 -15.64 -2.89
N SER A 20 -11.20 -15.77 -1.75
CA SER A 20 -12.61 -16.13 -1.68
C SER A 20 -13.36 -15.32 -0.60
N GLU A 21 -14.69 -15.38 -0.61
CA GLU A 21 -15.55 -14.67 0.35
C GLU A 21 -15.36 -15.15 1.80
N LYS A 22 -14.75 -16.33 2.00
CA LYS A 22 -14.34 -16.83 3.33
C LYS A 22 -13.34 -15.92 4.03
N HIS A 23 -12.62 -15.08 3.27
CA HIS A 23 -11.66 -14.11 3.79
C HIS A 23 -12.14 -12.68 3.46
N PRO A 24 -13.11 -12.11 4.20
CA PRO A 24 -13.71 -10.81 3.88
C PRO A 24 -12.70 -9.64 3.95
N ASN A 25 -11.62 -9.81 4.72
CA ASN A 25 -10.54 -8.82 4.87
C ASN A 25 -9.38 -9.02 3.88
N ARG A 26 -9.53 -9.87 2.86
CA ARG A 26 -8.50 -10.08 1.83
C ARG A 26 -7.98 -8.73 1.25
N PRO A 27 -6.66 -8.56 1.06
CA PRO A 27 -5.61 -9.58 1.09
C PRO A 27 -5.13 -10.00 2.50
N PHE A 28 -5.68 -9.42 3.57
CA PHE A 28 -5.32 -9.78 4.94
C PHE A 28 -6.01 -11.07 5.40
N CYS A 29 -5.32 -11.90 6.18
CA CYS A 29 -5.90 -13.15 6.70
C CYS A 29 -6.96 -12.91 7.80
N SER A 30 -6.99 -11.73 8.42
CA SER A 30 -7.92 -11.34 9.47
C SER A 30 -8.04 -9.82 9.58
N GLU A 31 -9.08 -9.35 10.28
CA GLU A 31 -9.27 -7.93 10.59
C GLU A 31 -8.10 -7.35 11.40
N ARG A 32 -7.54 -8.13 12.34
CA ARG A 32 -6.34 -7.74 13.09
C ARG A 32 -5.18 -7.37 12.17
N CYS A 33 -4.91 -8.16 11.13
CA CYS A 33 -3.79 -7.88 10.22
C CYS A 33 -4.05 -6.60 9.40
N LYS A 34 -5.30 -6.39 8.95
CA LYS A 34 -5.72 -5.15 8.27
C LYS A 34 -5.47 -3.91 9.15
N LEU A 35 -5.82 -3.98 10.44
CA LEU A 35 -5.64 -2.86 11.37
C LEU A 35 -4.17 -2.61 11.73
N ILE A 36 -3.36 -3.65 11.84
CA ILE A 36 -1.91 -3.50 12.06
C ILE A 36 -1.27 -2.78 10.87
N ASP A 37 -1.57 -3.21 9.64
CA ASP A 37 -1.02 -2.58 8.44
C ASP A 37 -1.42 -1.09 8.35
N LEU A 38 -2.69 -0.79 8.61
CA LEU A 38 -3.17 0.59 8.71
C LEU A 38 -2.41 1.39 9.78
N GLY A 39 -2.17 0.80 10.95
CA GLY A 39 -1.42 1.42 12.03
C GLY A 39 0.05 1.69 11.66
N GLU A 40 0.70 0.79 10.91
CA GLU A 40 2.07 0.99 10.44
C GLU A 40 2.18 2.16 9.45
N TRP A 41 1.19 2.34 8.57
CA TRP A 41 1.12 3.52 7.71
C TRP A 41 0.87 4.81 8.50
N ALA A 42 -0.11 4.78 9.41
CA ALA A 42 -0.42 5.94 10.26
C ALA A 42 0.75 6.36 11.16
N SER A 43 1.63 5.41 11.52
CA SER A 43 2.81 5.64 12.36
C SER A 43 4.09 5.88 11.55
N GLU A 44 4.00 6.06 10.23
CA GLU A 44 5.13 6.27 9.32
C GLU A 44 6.18 5.13 9.29
N ASN A 45 5.85 3.97 9.84
CA ASN A 45 6.70 2.77 9.77
C ASN A 45 6.73 2.18 8.34
N ARG A 46 5.73 2.51 7.53
CA ARG A 46 5.73 2.28 6.07
C ARG A 46 5.83 3.60 5.35
N ARG A 47 6.85 3.74 4.51
CA ARG A 47 7.07 4.90 3.65
C ARG A 47 7.61 4.47 2.30
N ILE A 48 7.24 5.23 1.28
CA ILE A 48 7.82 5.11 -0.06
C ILE A 48 8.94 6.15 -0.13
N PRO A 49 10.18 5.77 -0.46
CA PRO A 49 11.26 6.73 -0.63
C PRO A 49 10.93 7.67 -1.80
N GLY A 50 11.10 8.98 -1.60
CA GLY A 50 11.01 9.95 -2.69
C GLY A 50 12.21 9.84 -3.64
N SER A 51 12.00 10.16 -4.91
CA SER A 51 13.10 10.46 -5.83
C SER A 51 13.55 11.91 -5.65
N ASN A 52 14.85 12.19 -5.83
CA ASN A 52 15.39 13.56 -5.73
C ASN A 52 14.77 14.51 -6.78
N GLU A 53 14.23 13.97 -7.87
CA GLU A 53 13.65 14.73 -8.99
C GLU A 53 12.38 15.51 -8.61
N MET A 54 11.63 15.05 -7.60
CA MET A 54 10.40 15.75 -7.16
C MET A 54 10.66 17.00 -6.30
N ASN A 55 11.90 17.19 -5.80
CA ASN A 55 12.27 18.43 -5.11
C ASN A 55 12.45 19.60 -6.10
N ASP A 56 12.75 19.31 -7.38
CA ASP A 56 12.90 20.33 -8.41
C ASP A 56 11.54 20.75 -9.02
N VAL A 57 10.49 19.92 -8.94
CA VAL A 57 9.18 20.21 -9.57
C VAL A 57 8.37 21.26 -8.77
N PHE A 58 8.61 21.38 -7.47
CA PHE A 58 7.98 22.38 -6.60
C PHE A 58 8.93 23.52 -6.23
N SER A 59 10.04 23.67 -6.95
CA SER A 59 10.97 24.77 -6.72
C SER A 59 10.29 26.11 -6.99
N GLU A 60 10.48 27.07 -6.08
CA GLU A 60 9.93 28.43 -6.17
C GLU A 60 10.28 29.13 -7.50
N GLU A 61 11.33 28.66 -8.17
CA GLU A 61 11.77 29.09 -9.50
C GLU A 61 10.73 28.83 -10.61
N LEU A 62 9.96 27.72 -10.54
CA LEU A 62 8.89 27.43 -11.50
C LEU A 62 7.61 28.23 -11.20
N ILE A 63 7.29 28.48 -9.92
CA ILE A 63 6.11 29.25 -9.51
C ILE A 63 6.26 30.72 -9.90
N ASN A 64 7.45 31.29 -9.71
CA ASN A 64 7.76 32.68 -10.07
C ASN A 64 7.95 32.91 -11.59
N SER A 65 7.85 31.85 -12.40
CA SER A 65 7.90 31.95 -13.86
C SER A 65 6.52 32.08 -14.52
N VAL A 66 5.44 31.99 -13.74
CA VAL A 66 4.05 32.19 -14.19
C VAL A 66 3.59 33.62 -13.86
N ASP A 67 4.39 34.62 -14.22
CA ASP A 67 3.95 36.01 -14.25
C ASP A 67 3.69 36.43 -15.71
N TYR A 68 2.42 36.45 -16.08
CA TYR A 68 1.85 37.31 -17.13
C TYR A 68 0.66 38.07 -16.54
#